data_AF-A0A359CGX2-F1
#
_entry.id   AF-A0A359CGX2-F1
#
_cell.length_a   1.000
_cell.length_b   1.000
_cell.length_c   1.000
_cell.angle_alpha   90.00
_cell.angle_beta   90.00
_cell.angle_gamma   90.00
#
_symmetry.space_group_name_H-M   'P 1'
#
loop_
_entity.id
_entity.type
_entity.pdbx_description
1 polymer ?
#
loop_
_entity_poly.entity_id
_entity_poly.type
_entity_poly.pdbx_seq_one_letter_code
_entity_poly.pdbx_strand_id
1 'polypeptide(L)'
;ATIPSYTFFDSPNIISLYLGNSTPATLKGEFYENFSEDIKDKATLYVPKGSEEAYRKANIWKEFAKIEGYSDKEAQTVKDLADRLADVEDVIELPAKTDQGLDVTYTIEEGKTDVATLSGNKLTVTGAGEVKVTATQAGNDQYAAFSKTITIATSFDYSWLQAPAISVEGNTVKVVGTDKPEEFEITIDGVKGFDLSGKTGDAIKLEATNDTQKIRLIIKR
;
A
#
# COMPACT_ATOMS: atom_id res chain seq x y z
N ALA A 1 33.44 5.66 8.15
CA ALA A 1 34.34 6.83 8.40
C ALA A 1 33.91 7.53 9.69
N THR A 2 34.84 8.16 10.40
CA THR A 2 34.55 8.91 11.62
C THR A 2 34.80 10.40 11.37
N ILE A 3 33.85 11.25 11.73
CA ILE A 3 33.95 12.70 11.58
C ILE A 3 34.26 13.31 12.96
N PRO A 4 35.29 14.16 13.10
CA PRO A 4 35.62 14.83 14.36
C PRO A 4 34.49 15.75 14.85
N SER A 5 34.46 16.04 16.16
CA SER A 5 33.60 17.10 16.69
C SER A 5 33.99 18.47 16.13
N TYR A 6 33.06 19.42 16.17
CA TYR A 6 33.18 20.81 15.70
C TYR A 6 33.32 20.98 14.18
N THR A 7 33.09 19.91 13.40
CA THR A 7 33.23 19.95 11.93
C THR A 7 32.32 20.98 11.26
N PHE A 8 31.09 21.20 11.75
CA PHE A 8 30.12 22.14 11.17
C PHE A 8 29.59 23.17 12.20
N PHE A 9 30.25 23.31 13.35
CA PHE A 9 29.76 24.11 14.46
C PHE A 9 29.56 25.59 14.09
N ASP A 10 30.55 26.20 13.43
CA ASP A 10 30.52 27.61 12.99
C ASP A 10 29.82 27.83 11.64
N SER A 11 28.92 26.92 11.25
CA SER A 11 28.16 27.00 10.00
C SER A 11 26.65 27.19 10.24
N PRO A 12 26.21 28.26 10.92
CA PRO A 12 24.81 28.42 11.35
C PRO A 12 23.80 28.60 10.20
N ASN A 13 24.29 28.90 8.99
CA ASN A 13 23.45 29.18 7.82
C ASN A 13 23.27 27.95 6.91
N ILE A 14 23.63 26.74 7.35
CA ILE A 14 23.36 25.52 6.59
C ILE A 14 21.85 25.32 6.50
N ILE A 15 21.35 25.29 5.26
CA ILE A 15 19.95 24.97 4.95
C ILE A 15 19.80 23.61 4.26
N SER A 16 20.90 23.06 3.76
CA SER A 16 20.93 21.76 3.08
C SER A 16 22.30 21.11 3.26
N LEU A 17 22.31 19.83 3.59
CA LEU A 17 23.53 19.03 3.71
C LEU A 17 23.36 17.75 2.89
N TYR A 18 24.25 17.53 1.91
CA TYR A 18 24.23 16.35 1.06
C TYR A 18 25.32 15.36 1.51
N LEU A 19 24.92 14.13 1.83
CA LEU A 19 25.83 13.06 2.25
C LEU A 19 25.86 11.94 1.21
N GLY A 20 27.04 11.57 0.73
CA GLY A 20 27.19 10.50 -0.27
C GLY A 20 27.18 9.07 0.27
N ASN A 21 27.19 8.88 1.59
CA ASN A 21 27.32 7.55 2.18
C ASN A 21 25.94 6.95 2.44
N SER A 22 25.65 5.76 1.92
CA SER A 22 24.41 5.03 2.26
C SER A 22 24.41 4.48 3.69
N THR A 23 25.56 4.44 4.34
CA THR A 23 25.70 4.08 5.76
C THR A 23 26.15 5.31 6.54
N PRO A 24 25.41 5.72 7.59
CA PRO A 24 25.75 6.89 8.39
C PRO A 24 27.17 6.81 8.97
N ALA A 25 27.95 7.85 8.77
CA ALA A 25 29.26 7.99 9.41
C ALA A 25 29.10 8.21 10.91
N THR A 26 30.02 7.70 11.74
CA THR A 26 29.99 8.00 13.17
C THR A 26 30.53 9.40 13.43
N LEU A 27 29.72 10.29 14.00
CA LEU A 27 30.16 11.57 14.55
C LEU A 27 30.59 11.37 16.01
N LYS A 28 31.72 11.96 16.39
CA LYS A 28 32.14 11.97 17.80
C LYS A 28 31.44 13.10 18.55
N GLY A 29 31.16 12.90 19.84
CA GLY A 29 30.59 13.93 20.69
C GLY A 29 29.07 13.99 20.65
N GLU A 30 28.53 15.19 20.87
CA GLU A 30 27.09 15.48 20.85
C GLU A 30 26.70 16.30 19.62
N PHE A 31 25.39 16.46 19.36
CA PHE A 31 24.92 17.25 18.22
C PHE A 31 25.45 18.68 18.25
N TYR A 32 25.32 19.39 19.38
CA TYR A 32 25.74 20.78 19.54
C TYR A 32 27.26 20.97 19.42
N GLU A 33 28.03 19.89 19.57
CA GLU A 33 29.47 19.94 19.32
C GLU A 33 29.76 19.84 17.83
N ASN A 34 28.88 19.28 17.02
CA ASN A 34 29.10 19.07 15.58
C ASN A 34 28.39 20.10 14.71
N PHE A 35 27.24 20.60 15.15
CA PHE A 35 26.34 21.50 14.44
C PHE A 35 25.79 22.57 15.38
N SER A 36 25.44 23.74 14.84
CA SER A 36 24.66 24.72 15.59
C SER A 36 23.25 24.17 15.91
N GLU A 37 22.72 24.42 17.11
CA GLU A 37 21.47 23.80 17.58
C GLU A 37 20.26 24.10 16.70
N ASP A 38 20.21 25.29 16.09
CA ASP A 38 19.09 25.74 15.26
C ASP A 38 19.05 25.06 13.87
N ILE A 39 20.12 24.35 13.49
CA ILE A 39 20.21 23.64 12.21
C ILE A 39 19.27 22.43 12.17
N LYS A 40 18.97 21.80 13.32
CA LYS A 40 18.11 20.60 13.40
C LYS A 40 16.78 20.77 12.66
N ASP A 41 16.16 21.93 12.83
CA ASP A 41 14.83 22.23 12.29
C ASP A 41 14.89 22.94 10.93
N LYS A 42 15.97 23.70 10.68
CA LYS A 42 16.13 24.53 9.49
C LYS A 42 16.68 23.76 8.29
N ALA A 43 17.67 22.91 8.51
CA ALA A 43 18.37 22.22 7.44
C ALA A 43 17.63 20.95 6.99
N THR A 44 17.69 20.69 5.69
CA THR A 44 17.32 19.39 5.13
C THR A 44 18.58 18.55 4.96
N LEU A 45 18.60 17.37 5.57
CA LEU A 45 19.66 16.38 5.39
C LEU A 45 19.31 15.50 4.19
N TYR A 46 19.99 15.71 3.07
CA TYR A 46 19.90 14.88 1.89
C TYR A 46 20.88 13.71 1.99
N VAL A 47 20.36 12.48 1.98
CA VAL A 47 21.14 11.23 2.08
C VAL A 47 20.86 10.36 0.85
N PRO A 48 21.68 9.34 0.52
CA PRO A 48 21.40 8.54 -0.67
C PRO A 48 20.04 7.84 -0.54
N LYS A 49 19.20 7.92 -1.57
CA LYS A 49 17.86 7.30 -1.62
C LYS A 49 17.92 5.85 -1.13
N GLY A 50 17.03 5.47 -0.21
CA GLY A 50 17.00 4.16 0.44
C GLY A 50 17.79 4.07 1.75
N SER A 51 18.59 5.08 2.12
CA SER A 51 19.33 5.11 3.40
C SER A 51 18.67 5.97 4.49
N GLU A 52 17.54 6.60 4.20
CA GLU A 52 16.85 7.55 5.08
C GLU A 52 16.57 6.94 6.45
N GLU A 53 16.11 5.68 6.49
CA GLU A 53 15.82 4.99 7.74
C GLU A 53 17.08 4.72 8.57
N ALA A 54 18.20 4.40 7.93
CA ALA A 54 19.48 4.22 8.62
C ALA A 54 19.93 5.53 9.28
N TYR A 55 19.80 6.66 8.56
CA TYR A 55 20.10 7.99 9.09
C TYR A 55 19.14 8.42 10.21
N ARG A 56 17.85 8.09 10.11
CA ARG A 56 16.85 8.32 11.18
C ARG A 56 17.12 7.53 12.46
N LYS A 57 17.93 6.47 12.40
CA LYS A 57 18.34 5.67 13.56
C LYS A 57 19.74 6.03 14.08
N ALA A 58 20.57 6.67 13.27
CA ALA A 58 21.96 6.93 13.61
C ALA A 58 22.11 8.10 14.59
N ASN A 59 23.01 7.93 15.58
CA ASN A 59 23.27 8.95 16.58
C ASN A 59 23.71 10.27 15.92
N ILE A 60 23.27 11.40 16.49
CA ILE A 60 23.41 12.76 15.97
C ILE A 60 22.65 13.02 14.66
N TRP A 61 22.76 12.16 13.65
CA TRP A 61 22.05 12.36 12.37
C TRP A 61 20.53 12.34 12.51
N LYS A 62 20.00 11.52 13.41
CA LYS A 62 18.57 11.44 13.73
C LYS A 62 17.97 12.76 14.25
N GLU A 63 18.82 13.70 14.68
CA GLU A 63 18.38 14.97 15.25
C GLU A 63 17.92 15.97 14.18
N PHE A 64 18.23 15.74 12.90
CA PHE A 64 17.69 16.54 11.80
C PHE A 64 16.20 16.23 11.62
N ALA A 65 15.35 17.25 11.68
CA ALA A 65 13.91 17.12 11.51
C ALA A 65 13.53 16.67 10.09
N LYS A 66 14.31 17.08 9.08
CA LYS A 66 14.10 16.76 7.67
C LYS A 66 15.25 15.92 7.13
N ILE A 67 14.95 14.66 6.82
CA ILE A 67 15.88 13.72 6.19
C ILE A 67 15.23 13.19 4.90
N GLU A 68 15.83 13.50 3.77
CA GLU A 68 15.29 13.20 2.45
C GLU A 68 16.31 12.41 1.61
N GLY A 69 15.82 11.44 0.83
CA GLY A 69 16.66 10.69 -0.09
C GLY A 69 16.91 11.44 -1.39
N TYR A 70 18.17 11.59 -1.79
CA TYR A 70 18.56 12.07 -3.12
C TYR A 70 19.20 10.95 -3.95
N SER A 71 19.13 11.09 -5.27
CA SER A 71 19.84 10.22 -6.20
C SER A 71 20.22 11.04 -7.42
N ASP A 72 21.46 10.86 -7.89
CA ASP A 72 21.92 11.42 -9.17
C ASP A 72 21.48 10.54 -10.35
N LYS A 73 20.83 9.40 -10.07
CA LYS A 73 20.29 8.49 -11.08
C LYS A 73 18.94 8.98 -11.57
N GLU A 74 18.69 8.79 -12.86
CA GLU A 74 17.42 9.15 -13.47
C GLU A 74 16.28 8.30 -12.87
N ALA A 75 15.11 8.92 -12.70
CA ALA A 75 13.93 8.20 -12.26
C ALA A 75 13.43 7.29 -13.40
N GLN A 76 12.88 6.14 -13.02
CA GLN A 76 12.18 5.24 -13.92
C GLN A 76 10.76 4.99 -13.43
N THR A 77 9.87 4.64 -14.33
CA THR A 77 8.45 4.43 -14.05
C THR A 77 7.94 3.18 -14.74
N VAL A 78 6.81 2.67 -14.26
CA VAL A 78 6.06 1.61 -14.94
C VAL A 78 4.75 2.21 -15.44
N LYS A 79 4.60 2.28 -16.77
CA LYS A 79 3.37 2.77 -17.40
C LYS A 79 2.21 1.81 -17.14
N ASP A 80 1.00 2.33 -17.04
CA ASP A 80 -0.24 1.56 -16.88
C ASP A 80 -0.29 0.66 -15.63
N LEU A 81 0.58 0.91 -14.65
CA LEU A 81 0.52 0.29 -13.34
C LEU A 81 -0.36 1.15 -12.41
N ALA A 82 -1.65 0.86 -12.39
CA ALA A 82 -2.65 1.57 -11.59
C ALA A 82 -3.62 0.59 -10.92
N ASP A 83 -4.34 1.09 -9.91
CA ASP A 83 -5.42 0.34 -9.28
C ASP A 83 -6.46 -0.07 -10.31
N ARG A 84 -7.00 -1.28 -10.16
CA ARG A 84 -7.89 -1.86 -11.15
C ARG A 84 -8.99 -2.70 -10.53
N LEU A 85 -10.17 -2.58 -11.14
CA LEU A 85 -11.26 -3.51 -10.94
C LEU A 85 -11.15 -4.67 -11.93
N ALA A 86 -11.46 -5.88 -11.48
CA ALA A 86 -11.40 -7.09 -12.29
C ALA A 86 -12.52 -8.08 -11.88
N ASP A 87 -12.92 -8.94 -12.80
CA ASP A 87 -13.86 -10.02 -12.49
C ASP A 87 -13.10 -11.25 -11.97
N VAL A 88 -13.81 -12.17 -11.31
CA VAL A 88 -13.21 -13.46 -10.95
C VAL A 88 -12.87 -14.22 -12.23
N GLU A 89 -11.73 -14.92 -12.23
CA GLU A 89 -11.12 -15.60 -13.38
C GLU A 89 -10.39 -14.68 -14.37
N ASP A 90 -10.45 -13.35 -14.19
CA ASP A 90 -9.65 -12.43 -15.00
C ASP A 90 -8.16 -12.72 -14.86
N VAL A 91 -7.46 -12.66 -15.99
CA VAL A 91 -6.00 -12.66 -16.05
C VAL A 91 -5.54 -11.24 -16.40
N ILE A 92 -4.85 -10.62 -15.45
CA ILE A 92 -4.25 -9.29 -15.60
C ILE A 92 -2.77 -9.46 -15.91
N GLU A 93 -2.37 -9.06 -17.11
CA GLU A 93 -0.96 -8.96 -17.49
C GLU A 93 -0.40 -7.62 -17.00
N LEU A 94 0.45 -7.68 -15.97
CA LEU A 94 1.13 -6.52 -15.41
C LEU A 94 2.34 -6.16 -16.28
N PRO A 95 2.73 -4.87 -16.38
CA PRO A 95 3.85 -4.47 -17.23
C PRO A 95 5.18 -5.13 -16.81
N ALA A 96 5.76 -5.95 -17.68
CA ALA A 96 7.00 -6.67 -17.35
C ALA A 96 8.23 -5.76 -17.20
N LYS A 97 8.17 -4.53 -17.74
CA LYS A 97 9.32 -3.61 -17.82
C LYS A 97 8.96 -2.19 -17.41
N THR A 98 9.97 -1.47 -16.92
CA THR A 98 9.90 -0.02 -16.75
C THR A 98 9.99 0.72 -18.10
N ASP A 99 9.75 2.02 -18.09
CA ASP A 99 9.95 2.92 -19.22
C ASP A 99 11.39 2.94 -19.75
N GLN A 100 12.35 2.42 -18.96
CA GLN A 100 13.75 2.25 -19.33
C GLN A 100 14.09 0.81 -19.78
N GLY A 101 13.09 -0.07 -19.91
CA GLY A 101 13.27 -1.45 -20.38
C GLY A 101 13.82 -2.43 -19.33
N LEU A 102 13.91 -2.01 -18.07
CA LEU A 102 14.37 -2.83 -16.95
C LEU A 102 13.25 -3.73 -16.43
N ASP A 103 13.57 -5.00 -16.11
CA ASP A 103 12.57 -5.99 -15.69
C ASP A 103 11.99 -5.68 -14.30
N VAL A 104 10.68 -5.84 -14.16
CA VAL A 104 9.92 -5.59 -12.93
C VAL A 104 9.59 -6.92 -12.25
N THR A 105 9.79 -6.99 -10.94
CA THR A 105 9.38 -8.12 -10.10
C THR A 105 8.11 -7.76 -9.32
N TYR A 106 7.18 -8.72 -9.24
CA TYR A 106 5.90 -8.53 -8.58
C TYR A 106 5.75 -9.46 -7.38
N THR A 107 5.05 -8.97 -6.35
CA THR A 107 4.60 -9.75 -5.19
C THR A 107 3.17 -9.40 -4.85
N ILE A 108 2.41 -10.37 -4.35
CA ILE A 108 1.08 -10.14 -3.77
C ILE A 108 1.18 -10.04 -2.25
N GLU A 109 0.23 -9.33 -1.66
CA GLU A 109 0.05 -9.25 -0.21
C GLU A 109 -0.04 -10.66 0.43
N GLU A 110 0.68 -10.85 1.53
CA GLU A 110 0.71 -12.13 2.24
C GLU A 110 -0.69 -12.52 2.73
N GLY A 111 -1.06 -13.79 2.54
CA GLY A 111 -2.37 -14.30 2.94
C GLY A 111 -3.53 -13.98 1.98
N LYS A 112 -3.25 -13.44 0.78
CA LYS A 112 -4.28 -13.10 -0.23
C LYS A 112 -4.37 -14.07 -1.41
N THR A 113 -3.86 -15.30 -1.28
CA THR A 113 -3.90 -16.32 -2.34
C THR A 113 -5.30 -16.77 -2.72
N ASP A 114 -6.29 -16.60 -1.83
CA ASP A 114 -7.69 -16.91 -2.13
C ASP A 114 -8.33 -15.84 -3.05
N VAL A 115 -7.78 -14.62 -3.06
CA VAL A 115 -8.26 -13.49 -3.90
C VAL A 115 -7.56 -13.48 -5.25
N ALA A 116 -6.24 -13.67 -5.27
CA ALA A 116 -5.48 -13.75 -6.51
C ALA A 116 -4.20 -14.58 -6.36
N THR A 117 -3.76 -15.15 -7.49
CA THR A 117 -2.47 -15.80 -7.63
C THR A 117 -1.59 -15.04 -8.62
N LEU A 118 -0.27 -15.17 -8.48
CA LEU A 118 0.70 -14.45 -9.31
C LEU A 118 1.76 -15.43 -9.84
N SER A 119 1.97 -15.41 -11.15
CA SER A 119 3.05 -16.14 -11.82
C SER A 119 3.81 -15.19 -12.75
N GLY A 120 5.04 -14.84 -12.37
CA GLY A 120 5.79 -13.78 -13.05
C GLY A 120 5.06 -12.43 -12.95
N ASN A 121 4.66 -11.88 -14.09
CA ASN A 121 3.88 -10.65 -14.21
C ASN A 121 2.38 -10.91 -14.52
N LYS A 122 1.92 -12.17 -14.48
CA LYS A 122 0.52 -12.52 -14.72
C LYS A 122 -0.19 -12.76 -13.40
N LEU A 123 -1.13 -11.89 -13.09
CA LEU A 123 -2.00 -12.00 -11.93
C LEU A 123 -3.34 -12.61 -12.36
N THR A 124 -3.73 -13.72 -11.74
CA THR A 124 -5.04 -14.35 -11.96
C THR A 124 -5.92 -14.09 -10.75
N VAL A 125 -7.06 -13.47 -10.95
CA VAL A 125 -8.06 -13.24 -9.90
C VAL A 125 -8.82 -14.54 -9.65
N THR A 126 -8.75 -15.06 -8.44
CA THR A 126 -9.30 -16.38 -8.07
C THR A 126 -10.55 -16.30 -7.20
N GLY A 127 -10.80 -15.16 -6.57
CA GLY A 127 -11.93 -15.01 -5.67
C GLY A 127 -12.24 -13.56 -5.34
N ALA A 128 -13.37 -13.37 -4.68
CA ALA A 128 -13.85 -12.06 -4.24
C ALA A 128 -12.87 -11.38 -3.26
N GLY A 129 -12.75 -10.06 -3.38
CA GLY A 129 -12.07 -9.22 -2.41
C GLY A 129 -11.05 -8.27 -3.03
N GLU A 130 -10.15 -7.80 -2.19
CA GLU A 130 -9.07 -6.88 -2.54
C GLU A 130 -7.71 -7.53 -2.27
N VAL A 131 -6.76 -7.36 -3.19
CA VAL A 131 -5.36 -7.74 -3.02
C VAL A 131 -4.45 -6.58 -3.42
N LYS A 132 -3.44 -6.32 -2.60
CA LYS A 132 -2.35 -5.40 -2.96
C LYS A 132 -1.28 -6.13 -3.74
N VAL A 133 -0.81 -5.50 -4.81
CA VAL A 133 0.27 -6.01 -5.66
C VAL A 133 1.39 -4.98 -5.66
N THR A 134 2.58 -5.41 -5.25
CA THR A 134 3.77 -4.54 -5.22
C THR A 134 4.69 -4.87 -6.39
N ALA A 135 4.95 -3.86 -7.21
CA ALA A 135 5.94 -3.88 -8.28
C ALA A 135 7.26 -3.32 -7.76
N THR A 136 8.37 -4.01 -8.04
CA THR A 136 9.72 -3.61 -7.58
C THR A 136 10.74 -3.72 -8.71
N GLN A 137 11.69 -2.78 -8.72
CA GLN A 137 12.86 -2.80 -9.60
C GLN A 137 14.04 -2.17 -8.83
N ALA A 138 15.20 -2.83 -8.82
CA ALA A 138 16.33 -2.48 -7.94
C ALA A 138 17.18 -1.26 -8.36
N GLY A 139 16.92 -0.70 -9.53
CA GLY A 139 17.74 0.28 -10.22
C GLY A 139 18.91 -0.37 -10.97
N ASN A 140 19.77 0.46 -11.54
CA ASN A 140 21.09 0.11 -12.06
C ASN A 140 22.03 1.32 -11.93
N ASP A 141 23.15 1.37 -12.63
CA ASP A 141 24.09 2.51 -12.55
C ASP A 141 23.50 3.84 -13.02
N GLN A 142 22.52 3.81 -13.93
CA GLN A 142 21.90 4.99 -14.54
C GLN A 142 20.56 5.37 -13.90
N TYR A 143 19.78 4.38 -13.45
CA TYR A 143 18.41 4.58 -12.99
C TYR A 143 18.21 4.19 -11.53
N ALA A 144 17.48 5.02 -10.79
CA ALA A 144 17.16 4.80 -9.38
C ALA A 144 16.22 3.61 -9.20
N ALA A 145 16.25 2.97 -8.03
CA ALA A 145 15.30 1.91 -7.68
C ALA A 145 13.84 2.42 -7.72
N PHE A 146 12.92 1.53 -8.08
CA PHE A 146 11.49 1.79 -8.20
C PHE A 146 10.70 0.80 -7.33
N SER A 147 9.68 1.31 -6.64
CA SER A 147 8.69 0.49 -5.95
C SER A 147 7.34 1.19 -6.00
N LYS A 148 6.29 0.45 -6.38
CA LYS A 148 4.91 0.95 -6.40
C LYS A 148 3.96 -0.18 -6.05
N THR A 149 3.03 0.10 -5.14
CA THR A 149 1.92 -0.80 -4.82
C THR A 149 0.65 -0.30 -5.50
N ILE A 150 -0.09 -1.22 -6.08
CA ILE A 150 -1.45 -1.01 -6.60
C ILE A 150 -2.42 -1.95 -5.90
N THR A 151 -3.69 -1.61 -5.99
CA THR A 151 -4.80 -2.40 -5.49
C THR A 151 -5.59 -3.01 -6.64
N ILE A 152 -5.78 -4.33 -6.60
CA ILE A 152 -6.71 -5.04 -7.47
C ILE A 152 -7.91 -5.47 -6.62
N ALA A 153 -9.10 -5.05 -7.01
CA ALA A 153 -10.33 -5.40 -6.31
C ALA A 153 -11.32 -6.05 -7.27
N THR A 154 -12.05 -7.06 -6.79
CA THR A 154 -13.10 -7.67 -7.59
C THR A 154 -14.26 -6.71 -7.78
N SER A 155 -14.72 -6.54 -9.02
CA SER A 155 -16.01 -5.93 -9.30
C SER A 155 -17.06 -7.02 -9.45
N PHE A 156 -18.30 -6.67 -9.12
CA PHE A 156 -19.44 -7.52 -9.41
C PHE A 156 -20.50 -6.65 -10.06
N ASP A 157 -20.78 -6.91 -11.34
CA ASP A 157 -21.90 -6.27 -12.03
C ASP A 157 -23.20 -7.04 -11.75
N TYR A 158 -24.10 -6.37 -11.04
CA TYR A 158 -25.43 -6.87 -10.69
C TYR A 158 -26.54 -6.24 -11.55
N SER A 159 -26.19 -5.50 -12.61
CA SER A 159 -27.14 -4.77 -13.47
C SER A 159 -28.17 -5.66 -14.16
N TRP A 160 -27.89 -6.95 -14.29
CA TRP A 160 -28.79 -7.94 -14.88
C TRP A 160 -29.92 -8.39 -13.94
N LEU A 161 -29.82 -8.14 -12.63
CA LEU A 161 -30.82 -8.59 -11.67
C LEU A 161 -32.13 -7.79 -11.81
N GLN A 162 -33.24 -8.51 -11.97
CA GLN A 162 -34.61 -7.97 -12.03
C GLN A 162 -35.31 -7.95 -10.66
N ALA A 163 -34.59 -8.29 -9.58
CA ALA A 163 -35.09 -8.32 -8.22
C ALA A 163 -33.91 -8.17 -7.24
N PRO A 164 -34.14 -7.76 -5.99
CA PRO A 164 -33.09 -7.70 -4.98
C PRO A 164 -32.50 -9.09 -4.71
N ALA A 165 -31.18 -9.16 -4.56
CA ALA A 165 -30.45 -10.37 -4.16
C ALA A 165 -29.39 -10.02 -3.10
N ILE A 166 -28.69 -11.05 -2.60
CA ILE A 166 -27.55 -10.90 -1.71
C ILE A 166 -26.26 -11.26 -2.43
N SER A 167 -25.25 -10.40 -2.28
CA SER A 167 -23.84 -10.77 -2.42
C SER A 167 -23.25 -11.10 -1.05
N VAL A 168 -22.42 -12.13 -0.99
CA VAL A 168 -21.58 -12.45 0.17
C VAL A 168 -20.12 -12.45 -0.27
N GLU A 169 -19.33 -11.54 0.31
CA GLU A 169 -17.92 -11.32 -0.02
C GLU A 169 -17.10 -11.38 1.27
N GLY A 170 -16.50 -12.54 1.55
CA GLY A 170 -15.87 -12.82 2.83
C GLY A 170 -16.87 -12.67 3.99
N ASN A 171 -16.58 -11.74 4.91
CA ASN A 171 -17.47 -11.42 6.02
C ASN A 171 -18.47 -10.29 5.69
N THR A 172 -18.57 -9.85 4.44
CA THR A 172 -19.46 -8.75 4.08
C THR A 172 -20.68 -9.28 3.35
N VAL A 173 -21.86 -8.80 3.73
CA VAL A 173 -23.13 -9.09 3.05
C VAL A 173 -23.67 -7.80 2.47
N LYS A 174 -24.07 -7.81 1.20
CA LYS A 174 -24.59 -6.64 0.50
C LYS A 174 -25.91 -6.96 -0.22
N VAL A 175 -26.88 -6.05 -0.14
CA VAL A 175 -28.08 -6.13 -0.99
C VAL A 175 -27.76 -5.53 -2.35
N VAL A 176 -28.02 -6.30 -3.40
CA VAL A 176 -27.67 -5.97 -4.79
C VAL A 176 -28.92 -6.08 -5.69
N GLY A 177 -28.86 -5.48 -6.88
CA GLY A 177 -29.98 -5.40 -7.82
C GLY A 177 -30.63 -4.01 -7.89
N THR A 178 -31.63 -3.86 -8.75
CA THR A 178 -32.25 -2.56 -9.08
C THR A 178 -33.33 -2.13 -8.10
N ASP A 179 -34.06 -3.09 -7.53
CA ASP A 179 -35.20 -2.82 -6.66
C ASP A 179 -34.82 -2.92 -5.19
N LYS A 180 -35.51 -2.17 -4.35
CA LYS A 180 -35.36 -2.24 -2.89
C LYS A 180 -36.31 -3.31 -2.34
N PRO A 181 -35.85 -4.17 -1.42
CA PRO A 181 -36.73 -5.17 -0.84
C PRO A 181 -37.75 -4.52 0.12
N GLU A 182 -39.00 -4.98 0.07
CA GLU A 182 -40.08 -4.49 0.94
C GLU A 182 -39.93 -4.99 2.39
N GLU A 183 -39.68 -6.29 2.57
CA GLU A 183 -39.18 -6.86 3.82
C GLU A 183 -37.88 -7.63 3.56
N PHE A 184 -36.83 -7.30 4.33
CA PHE A 184 -35.53 -7.95 4.23
C PHE A 184 -34.91 -8.19 5.60
N GLU A 185 -34.94 -9.45 6.02
CA GLU A 185 -34.36 -9.87 7.29
C GLU A 185 -33.20 -10.84 7.07
N ILE A 186 -32.05 -10.50 7.65
CA ILE A 186 -30.91 -11.40 7.77
C ILE A 186 -30.95 -12.01 9.17
N THR A 187 -30.90 -13.33 9.24
CA THR A 187 -30.63 -14.04 10.50
C THR A 187 -29.23 -14.68 10.45
N ILE A 188 -28.53 -14.60 11.57
CA ILE A 188 -27.21 -15.20 11.78
C ILE A 188 -27.40 -16.29 12.83
N ASP A 189 -27.15 -17.54 12.46
CA ASP A 189 -27.38 -18.72 13.32
C ASP A 189 -28.82 -18.78 13.89
N GLY A 190 -29.78 -18.32 13.09
CA GLY A 190 -31.20 -18.31 13.45
C GLY A 190 -31.62 -17.16 14.38
N VAL A 191 -30.70 -16.30 14.81
CA VAL A 191 -31.00 -15.08 15.55
C VAL A 191 -31.21 -13.94 14.56
N LYS A 192 -32.28 -13.16 14.75
CA LYS A 192 -32.54 -11.94 13.97
C LYS A 192 -31.34 -11.01 14.10
N GLY A 193 -30.69 -10.75 12.97
CA GLY A 193 -29.55 -9.86 12.86
C GLY A 193 -30.02 -8.48 12.42
N PHE A 194 -29.75 -8.15 11.16
CA PHE A 194 -29.94 -6.82 10.60
C PHE A 194 -31.19 -6.76 9.71
N ASP A 195 -31.89 -5.63 9.79
CA ASP A 195 -32.96 -5.27 8.87
C ASP A 195 -32.39 -4.39 7.75
N LEU A 196 -32.51 -4.86 6.51
CA LEU A 196 -32.07 -4.17 5.30
C LEU A 196 -33.25 -3.79 4.38
N SER A 197 -34.46 -3.75 4.93
CA SER A 197 -35.65 -3.33 4.18
C SER A 197 -35.45 -1.92 3.61
N GLY A 198 -35.84 -1.71 2.35
CA GLY A 198 -35.71 -0.41 1.67
C GLY A 198 -34.29 -0.03 1.21
N LYS A 199 -33.31 -0.94 1.30
CA LYS A 199 -31.89 -0.64 1.00
C LYS A 199 -31.35 -1.46 -0.17
N THR A 200 -30.52 -0.81 -0.99
CA THR A 200 -29.71 -1.42 -2.06
C THR A 200 -28.35 -0.73 -2.07
N GLY A 201 -27.26 -1.49 -2.24
CA GLY A 201 -25.90 -0.97 -2.18
C GLY A 201 -25.27 -0.94 -0.78
N ASP A 202 -26.06 -1.06 0.28
CA ASP A 202 -25.57 -1.11 1.66
C ASP A 202 -24.85 -2.43 1.93
N ALA A 203 -23.62 -2.31 2.44
CA ALA A 203 -22.80 -3.44 2.87
C ALA A 203 -22.80 -3.53 4.41
N ILE A 204 -23.06 -4.73 4.93
CA ILE A 204 -22.92 -5.06 6.34
C ILE A 204 -21.70 -5.95 6.51
N LYS A 205 -20.77 -5.53 7.37
CA LYS A 205 -19.70 -6.39 7.83
C LYS A 205 -20.20 -7.26 8.98
N LEU A 206 -20.15 -8.56 8.79
CA LEU A 206 -20.38 -9.56 9.81
C LEU A 206 -19.11 -9.73 10.65
N GLU A 207 -19.27 -9.89 11.95
CA GLU A 207 -18.16 -10.29 12.81
C GLU A 207 -17.97 -11.81 12.66
N ALA A 208 -16.79 -12.22 12.18
CA ALA A 208 -16.46 -13.65 12.11
C ALA A 208 -16.40 -14.22 13.53
N THR A 209 -17.09 -15.35 13.73
CA THR A 209 -16.87 -16.22 14.89
C THR A 209 -15.82 -17.26 14.53
N ASN A 210 -15.34 -17.98 15.54
CA ASN A 210 -14.32 -19.02 15.35
C ASN A 210 -14.89 -20.31 14.70
N ASP A 211 -16.19 -20.33 14.41
CA ASP A 211 -16.96 -21.48 13.90
C ASP A 211 -17.77 -21.08 12.65
N THR A 212 -18.37 -22.07 11.97
CA THR A 212 -19.24 -21.82 10.81
C THR A 212 -20.55 -21.12 11.22
N GLN A 213 -20.87 -19.98 10.60
CA GLN A 213 -22.16 -19.30 10.76
C GLN A 213 -23.11 -19.64 9.61
N LYS A 214 -24.39 -19.89 9.93
CA LYS A 214 -25.46 -20.03 8.94
C LYS A 214 -26.19 -18.71 8.76
N ILE A 215 -26.09 -18.14 7.56
CA ILE A 215 -26.84 -16.96 7.17
C ILE A 215 -28.14 -17.40 6.50
N ARG A 216 -29.28 -16.98 7.03
CA ARG A 216 -30.59 -17.21 6.40
C ARG A 216 -31.21 -15.89 6.00
N LEU A 217 -31.70 -15.86 4.77
CA LEU A 217 -32.37 -14.72 4.18
C LEU A 217 -33.88 -14.97 4.09
N ILE A 218 -34.67 -13.97 4.49
CA ILE A 218 -36.10 -13.92 4.20
C ILE A 218 -36.35 -12.67 3.36
N ILE A 219 -36.75 -12.89 2.10
CA ILE A 219 -37.27 -11.84 1.21
C ILE A 219 -38.78 -12.07 1.13
N LYS A 220 -39.59 -11.10 1.56
CA LYS A 220 -40.99 -11.08 1.13
C LYS A 220 -41.14 -10.08 0.00
N ARG A 221 -41.80 -10.55 -1.06
CA ARG A 221 -42.31 -9.73 -2.16
C ARG A 221 -43.75 -9.33 -1.86
#